data_AF-A0A7Y7NM83-F1
#
_entry.id   AF-A0A7Y7NM83-F1
#
_cell.length_a   1.000
_cell.length_b   1.000
_cell.length_c   1.000
_cell.angle_alpha   90.00
_cell.angle_beta   90.00
_cell.angle_gamma   90.00
#
_symmetry.space_group_name_H-M   'P 1'
#
loop_
_entity.id
_entity.type
_entity.pdbx_description
1 polymer ?
#
loop_
_entity_poly.entity_id
_entity_poly.type
_entity_poly.pdbx_seq_one_letter_code
_entity_poly.pdbx_strand_id
1 'polypeptide(L)' 'GPIIMQSAVAVLEDDTEETLSQRIHVEEHKLYPAAIKLFAEGRLEVIGRRVKIS' A
#
# COMPACT_ATOMS: atom_id res chain seq x y z
N GLY A 1 -6.05 -10.20 -5.12
CA GLY A 1 -6.73 -9.42 -6.17
C GLY A 1 -5.72 -8.57 -6.93
N PRO A 2 -6.15 -7.73 -7.88
CA PRO A 2 -5.29 -6.76 -8.55
C PRO A 2 -4.85 -5.64 -7.57
N ILE A 3 -3.62 -5.16 -7.71
CA ILE A 3 -2.98 -4.22 -6.75
C ILE A 3 -3.45 -2.79 -7.04
N ILE A 4 -3.90 -2.06 -6.02
CA ILE A 4 -4.26 -0.63 -6.10
C ILE A 4 -3.03 0.24 -5.79
N MET A 5 -2.39 0.03 -4.64
CA MET A 5 -1.18 0.74 -4.22
C MET A 5 -0.20 -0.22 -3.57
N GLN A 6 1.09 0.11 -3.63
CA GLN A 6 2.17 -0.63 -2.98
C GLN A 6 3.28 0.35 -2.59
N SER A 7 3.96 0.05 -1.49
CA SER A 7 5.14 0.76 -1.02
C SER A 7 6.19 -0.27 -0.63
N ALA A 8 7.46 0.10 -0.80
CA ALA A 8 8.58 -0.74 -0.37
C ALA A 8 9.14 -0.18 0.94
N VAL A 9 9.42 -1.06 1.89
CA VAL A 9 10.08 -0.71 3.15
C VAL A 9 11.47 -1.31 3.13
N ALA A 10 12.49 -0.48 3.37
CA ALA A 10 13.85 -0.96 3.48
C ALA A 10 14.01 -1.82 4.75
N VAL A 11 14.68 -2.95 4.58
CA VAL A 11 15.20 -3.75 5.70
C VAL A 11 16.62 -3.27 5.97
N LEU A 12 16.91 -2.99 7.23
CA LEU A 12 18.20 -2.51 7.72
C LEU A 12 18.92 -3.65 8.45
N GLU A 13 20.24 -3.55 8.54
CA GLU A 13 21.10 -4.59 9.14
C GLU A 13 20.72 -4.88 10.60
N ASP A 14 20.39 -3.83 11.36
CA ASP A 14 20.04 -3.92 12.79
C ASP A 14 18.53 -4.09 13.05
N ASP A 15 17.74 -4.43 12.03
CA ASP A 15 16.31 -4.65 12.24
C ASP A 15 16.02 -5.83 13.14
N THR A 16 15.19 -5.58 14.14
CA THR A 16 14.35 -6.60 14.75
C THR A 16 13.02 -6.71 13.98
N GLU A 17 12.33 -7.84 14.13
CA GLU A 17 10.97 -8.00 13.63
C GLU A 17 10.06 -6.84 14.05
N GLU A 18 10.16 -6.41 15.31
CA GLU A 18 9.36 -5.32 15.84
C GLU A 18 9.67 -3.98 15.17
N THR A 19 10.95 -3.62 15.04
CA THR A 19 11.34 -2.35 14.40
C THR A 19 11.01 -2.30 12.91
N LEU A 20 11.16 -3.42 12.20
CA LEU A 20 10.71 -3.54 10.81
C LEU A 20 9.19 -3.42 10.71
N SER A 21 8.45 -4.11 11.58
CA SER A 21 6.99 -4.07 11.62
C SER A 21 6.46 -2.65 11.87
N GLN A 22 7.08 -1.89 12.78
CA GLN A 22 6.71 -0.48 13.00
C GLN A 22 6.87 0.37 11.73
N ARG A 23 7.93 0.15 10.95
CA ARG A 23 8.09 0.86 9.66
C ARG A 23 7.08 0.41 8.61
N ILE A 24 6.73 -0.88 8.57
CA ILE A 24 5.66 -1.39 7.72
C ILE A 24 4.33 -0.73 8.08
N HIS A 25 3.99 -0.69 9.38
CA HIS A 25 2.76 -0.07 9.85
C HIS A 25 2.64 1.40 9.46
N VAL A 26 3.73 2.17 9.49
CA VAL A 26 3.72 3.57 9.01
C VAL A 26 3.29 3.66 7.54
N GLU A 27 3.76 2.76 6.68
CA GLU A 27 3.36 2.73 5.27
C GLU A 27 1.92 2.23 5.11
N GLU A 28 1.49 1.23 5.87
CA GLU A 28 0.10 0.74 5.88
C GLU A 28 -0.90 1.85 6.26
N HIS A 29 -0.59 2.64 7.29
CA HIS A 29 -1.42 3.77 7.73
C HIS A 29 -1.55 4.87 6.66
N LYS A 30 -0.61 4.96 5.71
CA LYS A 30 -0.69 5.88 4.57
C LYS A 30 -1.46 5.25 3.40
N LEU A 31 -1.07 4.04 3.01
CA LEU A 31 -1.55 3.40 1.79
C LEU A 31 -2.99 2.93 1.91
N TYR A 32 -3.37 2.37 3.06
CA TYR A 32 -4.71 1.80 3.21
C TYR A 32 -5.80 2.87 3.12
N PRO A 33 -5.75 4.00 3.86
CA PRO A 33 -6.73 5.07 3.69
C PRO A 33 -6.71 5.69 2.30
N ALA A 34 -5.53 5.83 1.67
CA ALA A 34 -5.41 6.38 0.32
C ALA A 34 -6.09 5.47 -0.73
N ALA A 35 -5.90 4.16 -0.64
CA ALA A 35 -6.57 3.19 -1.51
C ALA A 35 -8.09 3.21 -1.33
N ILE A 36 -8.57 3.29 -0.08
CA ILE A 36 -10.01 3.43 0.22
C ILE A 36 -10.56 4.74 -0.34
N LYS A 37 -9.82 5.84 -0.23
CA LYS A 37 -10.22 7.14 -0.80
C LYS A 37 -10.38 7.04 -2.32
N LEU A 38 -9.41 6.48 -3.05
CA LEU A 38 -9.50 6.30 -4.50
C LEU A 38 -10.72 5.43 -4.89
N PHE A 39 -11.01 4.40 -4.10
CA PHE A 39 -12.19 3.57 -4.30
C PHE A 39 -13.49 4.36 -4.08
N ALA A 40 -13.59 5.10 -2.98
CA ALA A 40 -14.76 5.92 -2.65
C ALA A 40 -15.00 7.05 -3.67
N GLU A 41 -13.93 7.58 -4.27
CA GLU A 41 -14.00 8.60 -5.34
C GLU A 41 -14.31 7.99 -6.73
N GLY A 42 -14.43 6.66 -6.86
CA GLY A 42 -14.71 6.00 -8.13
C GLY A 42 -13.54 6.05 -9.13
N ARG A 43 -12.30 6.23 -8.64
CA ARG A 43 -11.12 6.47 -9.49
C ARG A 43 -10.37 5.22 -9.93
N LEU A 44 -10.90 4.04 -9.61
CA LEU A 44 -10.26 2.75 -9.84
C LEU A 44 -10.97 1.97 -10.94
N GLU A 45 -10.20 1.57 -11.97
CA GLU A 45 -10.67 0.69 -13.05
C GLU A 45 -9.84 -0.60 -13.05
N VAL A 46 -10.50 -1.76 -12.93
CA VAL A 46 -9.82 -3.07 -13.00
C VAL A 46 -9.73 -3.53 -14.45
N ILE A 47 -8.51 -3.66 -14.96
CA ILE A 47 -8.21 -4.14 -16.32
C ILE A 47 -7.45 -5.45 -16.22
N GLY A 48 -8.17 -6.56 -16.33
CA GLY A 48 -7.63 -7.91 -16.15
C GLY A 48 -7.02 -8.09 -14.75
N ARG A 49 -5.69 -8.13 -14.66
CA ARG A 49 -4.94 -8.27 -13.38
C ARG A 49 -4.35 -6.96 -12.85
N ARG A 50 -4.64 -5.82 -13.47
CA ARG A 50 -4.11 -4.50 -13.08
C ARG A 50 -5.23 -3.56 -12.69
N VAL A 51 -4.91 -2.58 -11.84
CA VAL A 51 -5.80 -1.45 -11.56
C VAL A 51 -5.20 -0.20 -12.23
N LYS A 52 -6.03 0.51 -13.00
CA LYS A 52 -5.72 1.84 -13.51
C LYS A 52 -6.34 2.87 -12.55
N ILE A 53 -5.54 3.87 -12.18
CA ILE A 53 -5.97 5.00 -11.36
C ILE A 53 -6.15 6.19 -12.29
N SER A 54 -7.30 6.87 -12.24
CA SER A 54 -7.65 8.06 -13.03
C SER A 54 -7.64 9.34 -12.22
#